data_AF-J6DK05-F1
#
_entry.id   AF-J6DK05-F1
#
_cell.length_a   1.000
_cell.length_b   1.000
_cell.length_c   1.000
_cell.angle_alpha   90.00
_cell.angle_beta   90.00
_cell.angle_gamma   90.00
#
_symmetry.space_group_name_H-M   'P 1'
#
loop_
_entity.id
_entity.type
_entity.pdbx_description
1 polymer ?
#
loop_
_entity_poly.entity_id
_entity_poly.type
_entity_poly.pdbx_seq_one_letter_code
_entity_poly.pdbx_strand_id
1 'polypeptide(L)'
;MLRSATRTHSLAQLGLSLRYGDSPSDYVTGAIYEVGSLPAQSFVNRMPLGRKAGRAAFELIAGSLLVATIYYPGDQSRSYIHRDATAKKGLTVRGGFAEGFDIRAEVLKKALRREWKRLGLIQLPGASLAEPGIDAHFAGTLPMGKAGPFGTSSDGELNFHPGLYVVDGSILPDLSSKYITMTIMANADRIAHRLAAMEAPAAL
;
A
#
# COMPACT_ATOMS: atom_id res chain seq x y z
N MET A 1 10.42 -34.77 -8.29
CA MET A 1 9.59 -33.73 -7.64
C MET A 1 9.66 -33.94 -6.14
N LEU A 2 10.59 -33.29 -5.45
CA LEU A 2 10.61 -33.27 -3.99
C LEU A 2 9.98 -31.95 -3.57
N ARG A 3 8.67 -31.96 -3.30
CA ARG A 3 8.06 -30.88 -2.53
C ARG A 3 8.66 -30.97 -1.13
N SER A 4 9.34 -29.93 -0.68
CA SER A 4 9.66 -29.79 0.74
C SER A 4 8.35 -29.88 1.53
N ALA A 5 8.32 -30.74 2.55
CA ALA A 5 7.18 -30.97 3.43
C ALA A 5 6.92 -29.81 4.43
N THR A 6 7.65 -28.71 4.30
CA THR A 6 7.44 -27.49 5.08
C THR A 6 6.09 -26.89 4.73
N ARG A 7 5.22 -26.74 5.75
CA ARG A 7 4.00 -25.93 5.62
C ARG A 7 4.39 -24.55 5.13
N THR A 8 3.77 -24.14 4.04
CA THR A 8 3.94 -22.81 3.49
C THR A 8 2.80 -21.91 3.98
N HIS A 9 3.09 -20.63 4.02
CA HIS A 9 2.18 -19.58 4.43
C HIS A 9 1.99 -18.60 3.27
N SER A 10 0.73 -18.23 3.02
CA SER A 10 0.38 -17.22 2.02
C SER A 10 0.39 -15.80 2.59
N LEU A 11 0.37 -15.66 3.92
CA LEU A 11 0.34 -14.38 4.62
C LEU A 11 1.74 -13.92 5.02
N ALA A 12 1.86 -12.61 5.26
CA ALA A 12 3.05 -12.01 5.84
C ALA A 12 3.39 -12.70 7.16
N GLN A 13 4.66 -13.07 7.33
CA GLN A 13 5.15 -13.74 8.55
C GLN A 13 5.75 -12.74 9.54
N LEU A 14 6.28 -11.62 9.04
CA LEU A 14 6.85 -10.55 9.85
C LEU A 14 6.50 -9.18 9.27
N GLY A 15 6.09 -8.26 10.14
CA GLY A 15 5.96 -6.85 9.82
C GLY A 15 7.24 -6.08 10.14
N LEU A 16 7.54 -5.05 9.37
CA LEU A 16 8.61 -4.10 9.65
C LEU A 16 8.09 -2.67 9.62
N SER A 17 8.78 -1.79 10.33
CA SER A 17 8.65 -0.36 10.15
C SER A 17 10.04 0.28 10.22
N LEU A 18 10.28 1.25 9.34
CA LEU A 18 11.54 1.98 9.30
C LEU A 18 11.25 3.46 9.10
N ARG A 19 11.74 4.27 10.03
CA ARG A 19 11.73 5.73 9.96
C ARG A 19 12.89 6.21 9.08
N TYR A 20 12.62 7.16 8.19
CA TYR A 20 13.61 7.75 7.28
C TYR A 20 13.73 9.27 7.41
N GLY A 21 12.94 9.90 8.29
CA GLY A 21 12.96 11.33 8.58
C GLY A 21 12.33 11.66 9.93
N ASP A 22 12.17 12.95 10.19
CA ASP A 22 11.77 13.48 11.50
C ASP A 22 10.25 13.72 11.61
N SER A 23 9.53 13.85 10.49
CA SER A 23 8.07 13.99 10.52
C SER A 23 7.41 12.74 11.14
N PRO A 24 6.29 12.87 11.86
CA PRO A 24 5.49 11.71 12.29
C PRO A 24 5.15 10.74 11.15
N SER A 25 4.98 11.24 9.91
CA SER A 25 4.68 10.46 8.71
C SER A 25 5.92 9.89 7.98
N ASP A 26 7.14 10.28 8.37
CA ASP A 26 8.39 9.88 7.68
C ASP A 26 8.82 8.45 8.05
N TYR A 27 7.92 7.49 7.85
CA TYR A 27 8.19 6.09 8.04
C TYR A 27 7.51 5.25 6.97
N VAL A 28 8.19 4.16 6.59
CA VAL A 28 7.59 3.09 5.79
C VAL A 28 7.18 1.95 6.70
N THR A 29 6.21 1.17 6.24
CA THR A 29 5.98 -0.17 6.78
C THR A 29 6.20 -1.20 5.70
N GLY A 30 6.30 -2.46 6.11
CA GLY A 30 6.45 -3.54 5.17
C GLY A 30 6.09 -4.87 5.77
N ALA A 31 6.02 -5.86 4.90
CA ALA A 31 5.79 -7.25 5.24
C ALA A 31 6.85 -8.13 4.61
N ILE A 32 7.25 -9.15 5.35
CA ILE A 32 8.18 -10.19 4.91
C ILE A 32 7.39 -11.48 4.72
N TYR A 33 7.58 -12.07 3.54
CA TYR A 33 6.93 -13.28 3.08
C TYR A 33 7.98 -14.36 2.82
N GLU A 34 7.62 -15.59 3.12
CA GLU A 34 8.31 -16.75 2.57
C GLU A 34 7.97 -16.90 1.07
N VAL A 35 8.84 -17.60 0.34
CA VAL A 35 8.69 -17.76 -1.11
C VAL A 35 7.89 -19.02 -1.49
N GLY A 36 7.60 -19.89 -0.52
CA GLY A 36 6.94 -21.17 -0.76
C GLY A 36 5.55 -21.08 -1.40
N SER A 37 4.84 -19.96 -1.19
CA SER A 37 3.52 -19.69 -1.79
C SER A 37 3.58 -18.87 -3.09
N LEU A 38 4.76 -18.37 -3.48
CA LEU A 38 4.93 -17.54 -4.67
C LEU A 38 5.29 -18.38 -5.91
N PRO A 39 4.88 -17.95 -7.12
CA PRO A 39 5.24 -18.68 -8.34
C PRO A 39 6.76 -18.67 -8.57
N ALA A 40 7.41 -19.83 -8.49
CA ALA A 40 8.84 -19.99 -8.71
C ALA A 40 9.32 -19.38 -10.04
N GLN A 41 8.49 -19.42 -11.08
CA GLN A 41 8.80 -18.88 -12.41
C GLN A 41 9.04 -17.35 -12.38
N SER A 42 8.41 -16.62 -11.46
CA SER A 42 8.60 -15.17 -11.25
C SER A 42 10.02 -14.83 -10.80
N PHE A 43 10.72 -15.77 -10.16
CA PHE A 43 12.11 -15.63 -9.73
C PHE A 43 13.05 -16.15 -10.81
N VAL A 44 12.80 -17.35 -11.33
CA VAL A 44 13.65 -17.99 -12.35
C VAL A 44 13.80 -17.12 -13.60
N ASN A 45 12.73 -16.45 -14.04
CA ASN A 45 12.76 -15.58 -15.23
C ASN A 45 13.60 -14.31 -15.05
N ARG A 46 13.90 -13.91 -13.82
CA ARG A 46 14.69 -12.71 -13.50
C ARG A 46 16.15 -13.02 -13.18
N MET A 47 16.52 -14.30 -13.15
CA MET A 47 17.91 -14.70 -12.94
C MET A 47 18.73 -14.45 -14.20
N PRO A 48 20.00 -14.03 -14.07
CA PRO A 48 20.92 -13.88 -15.21
C PRO A 48 21.46 -15.24 -15.68
N LEU A 49 20.61 -16.27 -15.73
CA LEU A 49 20.94 -17.66 -16.03
C LEU A 49 19.93 -18.23 -17.03
N GLY A 50 20.34 -19.22 -17.82
CA GLY A 50 19.40 -19.98 -18.66
C GLY A 50 18.34 -20.72 -17.82
N ARG A 51 17.14 -20.95 -18.37
CA ARG A 51 15.97 -21.49 -17.65
C ARG A 51 16.25 -22.73 -16.77
N LYS A 52 17.06 -23.68 -17.27
CA LYS A 52 17.43 -24.90 -16.51
C LYS A 52 18.32 -24.57 -15.31
N ALA A 53 19.35 -23.74 -15.51
CA ALA A 53 20.27 -23.32 -14.45
C ALA A 53 19.59 -22.40 -13.44
N GLY A 54 18.75 -21.45 -13.89
CA GLY A 54 17.96 -20.59 -13.01
C GLY A 54 16.99 -21.38 -12.12
N ARG A 55 16.35 -22.43 -12.68
CA ARG A 55 15.52 -23.33 -11.88
C ARG A 55 16.32 -24.06 -10.79
N ALA A 56 17.45 -24.65 -11.15
CA ALA A 56 18.31 -25.36 -10.20
C ALA A 56 18.83 -24.40 -9.09
N ALA A 57 19.24 -23.19 -9.47
CA ALA A 57 19.67 -22.16 -8.54
C ALA A 57 18.54 -21.74 -7.59
N PHE A 58 17.33 -21.53 -8.12
CA PHE A 58 16.16 -21.23 -7.30
C PHE A 58 15.84 -22.35 -6.32
N GLU A 59 15.81 -23.61 -6.77
CA GLU A 59 15.55 -24.77 -5.91
C GLU A 59 16.58 -24.88 -4.77
N LEU A 60 17.84 -24.48 -5.02
CA LEU A 60 18.90 -24.46 -3.99
C LEU A 60 18.68 -23.38 -2.93
N ILE A 61 18.26 -22.16 -3.32
CA ILE A 61 18.16 -21.01 -2.42
C ILE A 61 16.76 -20.77 -1.86
N ALA A 62 15.72 -21.38 -2.42
CA ALA A 62 14.32 -21.07 -2.11
C ALA A 62 13.99 -21.19 -0.62
N GLY A 63 14.56 -22.18 0.08
CA GLY A 63 14.36 -22.37 1.52
C GLY A 63 14.98 -21.28 2.41
N SER A 64 15.86 -20.45 1.84
CA SER A 64 16.52 -19.32 2.52
C SER A 64 16.10 -17.96 1.96
N LEU A 65 15.19 -17.95 0.99
CA LEU A 65 14.78 -16.73 0.30
C LEU A 65 13.59 -16.09 1.02
N LEU A 66 13.68 -14.78 1.22
CA LEU A 66 12.64 -13.94 1.77
C LEU A 66 12.27 -12.85 0.76
N VAL A 67 10.99 -12.51 0.70
CA VAL A 67 10.51 -11.35 -0.07
C VAL A 67 9.98 -10.33 0.91
N ALA A 68 10.53 -9.11 0.84
CA ALA A 68 10.03 -7.98 1.61
C ALA A 68 9.31 -7.00 0.68
N THR A 69 8.09 -6.62 1.03
CA THR A 69 7.34 -5.54 0.39
C THR A 69 7.35 -4.34 1.32
N ILE A 70 7.56 -3.15 0.76
CA ILE A 70 7.59 -1.88 1.48
C ILE A 70 6.49 -0.99 0.93
N TYR A 71 5.78 -0.32 1.83
CA TYR A 71 4.68 0.60 1.53
C TYR A 71 5.10 2.02 1.92
N TYR A 72 4.95 2.94 0.98
CA TYR A 72 5.22 4.36 1.20
C TYR A 72 3.98 5.06 1.73
N PRO A 73 4.14 6.11 2.55
CA PRO A 73 3.05 7.02 2.85
C PRO A 73 2.59 7.76 1.58
N GLY A 74 1.33 8.20 1.56
CA GLY A 74 0.71 8.84 0.39
C GLY A 74 1.36 10.16 -0.01
N ASP A 75 2.04 10.83 0.92
CA ASP A 75 2.82 12.05 0.66
C ASP A 75 4.04 11.83 -0.25
N GLN A 76 4.36 10.57 -0.59
CA GLN A 76 5.34 10.21 -1.62
C GLN A 76 4.76 10.17 -3.03
N SER A 77 3.45 10.37 -3.17
CA SER A 77 2.74 10.44 -4.47
C SER A 77 2.26 11.87 -4.75
N ARG A 78 2.19 12.21 -6.04
CA ARG A 78 1.51 13.42 -6.56
C ARG A 78 0.51 13.01 -7.62
N SER A 79 -0.59 12.44 -7.14
CA SER A 79 -1.68 11.96 -7.98
C SER A 79 -2.90 12.85 -7.82
N TYR A 80 -3.60 13.13 -8.91
CA TYR A 80 -4.81 13.95 -8.87
C TYR A 80 -5.85 13.47 -9.89
N ILE A 81 -7.11 13.66 -9.51
CA ILE A 81 -8.28 13.48 -10.37
C ILE A 81 -8.86 14.88 -10.58
N HIS A 82 -8.97 15.30 -11.84
CA HIS A 82 -9.52 16.59 -12.21
C HIS A 82 -10.74 16.38 -13.12
N ARG A 83 -11.86 17.00 -12.74
CA ARG A 83 -13.05 17.07 -13.59
C ARG A 83 -13.05 18.43 -14.30
N ASP A 84 -13.05 18.40 -15.62
CA ASP A 84 -13.20 19.61 -16.42
C ASP A 84 -14.64 20.12 -16.29
N ALA A 85 -14.79 21.36 -15.79
CA ALA A 85 -16.10 21.98 -15.61
C ALA A 85 -16.78 22.37 -16.93
N THR A 86 -16.01 22.52 -18.01
CA THR A 86 -16.48 23.01 -19.32
C THR A 86 -16.81 21.86 -20.28
N ALA A 87 -16.18 20.70 -20.10
CA ALA A 87 -16.46 19.50 -20.90
C ALA A 87 -17.66 18.72 -20.31
N LYS A 88 -18.68 18.42 -21.14
CA LYS A 88 -19.83 17.59 -20.74
C LYS A 88 -19.41 16.20 -20.21
N LYS A 89 -18.27 15.69 -20.67
CA LYS A 89 -17.60 14.47 -20.18
C LYS A 89 -16.09 14.69 -20.27
N GLY A 90 -15.42 14.84 -19.13
CA GLY A 90 -13.97 15.00 -19.08
C GLY A 90 -13.45 14.75 -17.67
N LEU A 91 -12.86 13.58 -17.46
CA LEU A 91 -12.09 13.26 -16.26
C LEU A 91 -10.63 13.10 -16.67
N THR A 92 -9.74 13.87 -16.07
CA THR A 92 -8.30 13.70 -16.21
C THR A 92 -7.77 13.06 -14.93
N VAL A 93 -7.09 11.93 -15.07
CA VAL A 93 -6.34 11.30 -13.98
C VAL A 93 -4.88 11.45 -14.30
N ARG A 94 -4.11 12.00 -13.37
CA ARG A 94 -2.65 12.05 -13.48
C ARG A 94 -2.03 11.43 -12.25
N GLY A 95 -1.10 10.51 -12.46
CA GLY A 95 -0.22 9.98 -11.43
C GLY A 95 1.14 10.69 -11.48
N GLY A 96 1.89 10.54 -10.39
CA GLY A 96 3.24 11.06 -10.28
C GLY A 96 3.81 10.81 -8.90
N PHE A 97 5.09 11.08 -8.74
CA PHE A 97 5.77 10.98 -7.46
C PHE A 97 5.98 12.36 -6.84
N ALA A 98 6.14 12.38 -5.52
CA ALA A 98 6.55 13.58 -4.82
C ALA A 98 7.95 14.02 -5.27
N GLU A 99 8.19 15.33 -5.19
CA GLU A 99 9.51 15.88 -5.51
C GLU A 99 10.58 15.25 -4.61
N GLY A 100 11.72 14.85 -5.19
CA GLY A 100 12.79 14.18 -4.46
C GLY A 100 12.45 12.77 -3.96
N PHE A 101 11.37 12.15 -4.44
CA PHE A 101 11.05 10.74 -4.12
C PHE A 101 12.23 9.81 -4.43
N ASP A 102 12.87 9.96 -5.59
CA ASP A 102 13.96 9.09 -6.05
C ASP A 102 15.15 9.10 -5.07
N ILE A 103 15.50 10.28 -4.56
CA ILE A 103 16.55 10.47 -3.56
C ILE A 103 16.16 9.77 -2.26
N ARG A 104 14.92 9.96 -1.79
CA ARG A 104 14.39 9.33 -0.58
C ARG A 104 14.33 7.81 -0.70
N ALA A 105 13.90 7.29 -1.84
CA ALA A 105 13.86 5.86 -2.13
C ALA A 105 15.27 5.23 -2.08
N GLU A 106 16.29 5.90 -2.62
CA GLU A 106 17.67 5.41 -2.55
C GLU A 106 18.26 5.49 -1.13
N VAL A 107 17.96 6.54 -0.36
CA VAL A 107 18.33 6.60 1.07
C VAL A 107 17.67 5.47 1.85
N LEU A 108 16.36 5.25 1.64
CA LEU A 108 15.61 4.18 2.29
C LEU A 108 16.17 2.80 1.95
N LYS A 109 16.47 2.56 0.67
CA LYS A 109 17.08 1.30 0.20
C LYS A 109 18.43 1.03 0.85
N LYS A 110 19.27 2.07 1.02
CA LYS A 110 20.54 1.94 1.76
C LYS A 110 20.32 1.63 3.23
N ALA A 111 19.36 2.29 3.88
CA ALA A 111 19.01 2.05 5.27
C ALA A 111 18.50 0.62 5.49
N LEU A 112 17.55 0.16 4.66
CA LEU A 112 17.04 -1.21 4.68
C LEU A 112 18.16 -2.23 4.48
N ARG A 113 19.05 -2.02 3.49
CA ARG A 113 20.20 -2.93 3.26
C ARG A 113 21.10 -3.05 4.48
N ARG A 114 21.32 -1.95 5.21
CA ARG A 114 22.11 -1.97 6.46
C ARG A 114 21.40 -2.79 7.53
N GLU A 115 20.10 -2.61 7.71
CA GLU A 115 19.31 -3.40 8.68
C GLU A 115 19.28 -4.88 8.30
N TRP A 116 19.11 -5.21 7.02
CA TRP A 116 19.19 -6.58 6.51
C TRP A 116 20.53 -7.22 6.82
N LYS A 117 21.63 -6.53 6.55
CA LYS A 117 22.97 -7.04 6.86
C LYS A 117 23.15 -7.30 8.36
N ARG A 118 22.61 -6.44 9.23
CA ARG A 118 22.65 -6.61 10.69
C ARG A 118 21.89 -7.86 11.14
N LEU A 119 20.83 -8.23 10.43
CA LEU A 119 20.05 -9.45 10.66
C LEU A 119 20.64 -10.69 9.97
N GLY A 120 21.84 -10.60 9.38
CA GLY A 120 22.48 -11.69 8.66
C GLY A 120 21.89 -11.96 7.27
N LEU A 121 21.04 -11.05 6.76
CA LEU A 121 20.41 -11.16 5.45
C LEU A 121 21.23 -10.43 4.39
N ILE A 122 21.31 -11.05 3.21
CA ILE A 122 21.98 -10.46 2.04
C ILE A 122 20.92 -10.12 1.00
N GLN A 123 20.84 -8.85 0.63
CA GLN A 123 19.98 -8.41 -0.47
C GLN A 123 20.52 -8.91 -1.80
N LEU A 124 19.71 -9.67 -2.54
CA LEU A 124 20.10 -10.19 -3.85
C LEU A 124 20.21 -9.08 -4.91
N PRO A 125 21.10 -9.22 -5.92
CA PRO A 125 21.12 -8.36 -7.09
C PRO A 125 19.76 -8.31 -7.78
N GLY A 126 19.34 -7.13 -8.22
CA GLY A 126 18.04 -6.92 -8.86
C GLY A 126 16.86 -6.73 -7.90
N ALA A 127 17.06 -6.84 -6.58
CA ALA A 127 16.04 -6.47 -5.61
C ALA A 127 15.78 -4.95 -5.64
N SER A 128 14.54 -4.57 -5.94
CA SER A 128 14.05 -3.18 -5.97
C SER A 128 12.95 -2.97 -4.92
N LEU A 129 12.72 -1.71 -4.59
CA LEU A 129 11.52 -1.30 -3.86
C LEU A 129 10.40 -1.08 -4.87
N ALA A 130 9.17 -1.43 -4.51
CA ALA A 130 8.00 -1.09 -5.31
C ALA A 130 7.82 0.43 -5.32
N GLU A 131 7.39 1.01 -6.44
CA GLU A 131 7.07 2.43 -6.51
C GLU A 131 5.72 2.74 -5.83
N PRO A 132 5.50 3.97 -5.33
CA PRO A 132 4.22 4.38 -4.76
C PRO A 132 3.04 4.08 -5.70
N GLY A 133 1.96 3.49 -5.15
CA GLY A 133 0.74 3.17 -5.89
C GLY A 133 0.68 1.78 -6.50
N ILE A 134 1.79 1.03 -6.57
CA ILE A 134 1.81 -0.37 -7.06
C ILE A 134 1.01 -1.31 -6.14
N ASP A 135 0.93 -0.98 -4.86
CA ASP A 135 0.20 -1.72 -3.83
C ASP A 135 -1.31 -1.49 -3.84
N ALA A 136 -1.81 -0.60 -4.72
CA ALA A 136 -3.22 -0.29 -4.89
C ALA A 136 -3.94 0.19 -3.60
N HIS A 137 -3.20 0.68 -2.61
CA HIS A 137 -3.77 1.40 -1.48
C HIS A 137 -4.00 2.86 -1.88
N PHE A 138 -5.21 3.18 -2.31
CA PHE A 138 -5.59 4.55 -2.66
C PHE A 138 -6.48 5.17 -1.60
N ALA A 139 -6.28 6.46 -1.36
CA ALA A 139 -7.08 7.26 -0.45
C ALA A 139 -7.18 8.72 -0.92
N GLY A 140 -8.07 9.49 -0.29
CA GLY A 140 -8.09 10.95 -0.40
C GLY A 140 -8.63 11.51 -1.72
N THR A 141 -9.40 10.72 -2.48
CA THR A 141 -10.08 11.23 -3.69
C THR A 141 -11.36 12.00 -3.37
N LEU A 142 -12.02 11.72 -2.23
CA LEU A 142 -13.19 12.43 -1.69
C LEU A 142 -13.02 12.74 -0.17
N PRO A 143 -11.93 13.41 0.23
CA PRO A 143 -11.45 13.39 1.60
C PRO A 143 -12.41 14.07 2.60
N MET A 144 -12.55 13.47 3.79
CA MET A 144 -13.30 14.03 4.91
C MET A 144 -12.71 15.39 5.34
N GLY A 145 -13.59 16.34 5.64
CA GLY A 145 -13.21 17.68 6.10
C GLY A 145 -12.68 18.61 5.00
N LYS A 146 -12.63 18.15 3.74
CA LYS A 146 -12.28 19.00 2.60
C LYS A 146 -13.50 19.80 2.16
N ALA A 147 -13.29 21.09 1.87
CA ALA A 147 -14.33 21.95 1.30
C ALA A 147 -14.55 21.67 -0.20
N GLY A 148 -15.74 22.03 -0.71
CA GLY A 148 -16.10 21.92 -2.12
C GLY A 148 -16.77 20.58 -2.48
N PRO A 149 -17.14 20.38 -3.76
CA PRO A 149 -18.01 19.28 -4.20
C PRO A 149 -17.38 17.88 -4.11
N PHE A 150 -16.06 17.80 -3.94
CA PHE A 150 -15.29 16.55 -3.87
C PHE A 150 -14.75 16.30 -2.46
N GLY A 151 -15.38 16.88 -1.45
CA GLY A 151 -15.10 16.58 -0.04
C GLY A 151 -16.28 15.90 0.61
N THR A 152 -16.03 15.27 1.75
CA THR A 152 -17.07 14.65 2.58
C THR A 152 -17.10 15.27 3.98
N SER A 153 -18.24 15.17 4.65
CA SER A 153 -18.35 15.45 6.07
C SER A 153 -17.55 14.44 6.89
N SER A 154 -17.39 14.68 8.20
CA SER A 154 -16.80 13.68 9.11
C SER A 154 -17.58 12.37 9.17
N ASP A 155 -18.82 12.34 8.69
CA ASP A 155 -19.67 11.16 8.66
C ASP A 155 -19.84 10.59 7.25
N GLY A 156 -18.95 10.98 6.32
CA GLY A 156 -18.91 10.44 4.96
C GLY A 156 -19.97 11.00 4.01
N GLU A 157 -20.78 11.98 4.44
CA GLU A 157 -21.76 12.61 3.55
C GLU A 157 -21.06 13.47 2.50
N LEU A 158 -21.36 13.26 1.22
CA LEU A 158 -20.74 14.00 0.13
C LEU A 158 -21.26 15.44 0.12
N ASN A 159 -20.33 16.40 0.10
CA ASN A 159 -20.66 17.81 0.04
C ASN A 159 -21.55 18.12 -1.16
N PHE A 160 -22.58 18.94 -0.93
CA PHE A 160 -23.58 19.34 -1.95
C PHE A 160 -24.45 18.20 -2.49
N HIS A 161 -24.39 17.01 -1.90
CA HIS A 161 -25.25 15.88 -2.24
C HIS A 161 -25.85 15.25 -0.98
N PRO A 162 -26.87 15.90 -0.37
CA PRO A 162 -27.49 15.42 0.87
C PRO A 162 -28.02 13.99 0.73
N GLY A 163 -27.75 13.15 1.73
CA GLY A 163 -28.16 11.75 1.73
C GLY A 163 -27.27 10.79 0.93
N LEU A 164 -26.22 11.28 0.26
CA LEU A 164 -25.22 10.44 -0.40
C LEU A 164 -23.98 10.28 0.49
N TYR A 165 -23.71 9.04 0.92
CA TYR A 165 -22.60 8.71 1.81
C TYR A 165 -21.55 7.86 1.11
N VAL A 166 -20.28 8.15 1.38
CA VAL A 166 -19.12 7.40 0.89
C VAL A 166 -18.35 6.85 2.10
N VAL A 167 -17.99 5.57 2.08
CA VAL A 167 -17.45 4.85 3.25
C VAL A 167 -16.23 3.98 2.92
N ASP A 168 -15.55 4.24 1.80
CA ASP A 168 -14.35 3.50 1.38
C ASP A 168 -13.04 4.30 1.65
N GLY A 169 -11.92 3.87 1.05
CA GLY A 169 -10.64 4.57 1.18
C GLY A 169 -10.63 6.00 0.66
N SER A 170 -11.53 6.37 -0.27
CA SER A 170 -11.57 7.70 -0.89
C SER A 170 -11.74 8.84 0.11
N ILE A 171 -12.41 8.57 1.24
CA ILE A 171 -12.73 9.59 2.24
C ILE A 171 -11.62 9.78 3.28
N LEU A 172 -10.64 8.88 3.34
CA LEU A 172 -9.50 9.03 4.26
C LEU A 172 -8.63 10.20 3.78
N PRO A 173 -8.43 11.26 4.60
CA PRO A 173 -7.76 12.49 4.17
C PRO A 173 -6.25 12.32 3.98
N ASP A 174 -5.67 11.28 4.58
CA ASP A 174 -4.27 10.93 4.48
C ASP A 174 -4.10 9.42 4.32
N LEU A 175 -3.06 9.03 3.60
CA LEU A 175 -2.66 7.63 3.42
C LEU A 175 -1.39 7.38 4.21
N SER A 176 -1.54 6.76 5.39
CA SER A 176 -0.37 6.26 6.12
C SER A 176 0.32 5.13 5.36
N SER A 177 1.58 4.84 5.67
CA SER A 177 2.29 3.68 5.12
C SER A 177 1.79 2.33 5.65
N LYS A 178 0.79 2.29 6.56
CA LYS A 178 0.16 1.05 7.04
C LYS A 178 -1.01 0.65 6.12
N TYR A 179 -1.35 -0.64 6.13
CA TYR A 179 -2.54 -1.17 5.47
C TYR A 179 -3.82 -0.45 5.95
N ILE A 180 -4.61 0.07 5.00
CA ILE A 180 -5.76 0.92 5.30
C ILE A 180 -7.10 0.17 5.39
N THR A 181 -7.18 -1.10 4.98
CA THR A 181 -8.45 -1.84 4.91
C THR A 181 -9.18 -1.88 6.25
N MET A 182 -8.46 -2.11 7.36
CA MET A 182 -9.08 -2.08 8.69
C MET A 182 -9.58 -0.69 9.07
N THR A 183 -8.84 0.37 8.73
CA THR A 183 -9.28 1.75 8.94
C THR A 183 -10.54 2.07 8.12
N ILE A 184 -10.61 1.60 6.88
CA ILE A 184 -11.80 1.74 6.02
C ILE A 184 -13.00 1.05 6.67
N MET A 185 -12.86 -0.22 7.05
CA MET A 185 -13.95 -0.99 7.68
C MET A 185 -14.42 -0.34 8.98
N ALA A 186 -13.49 0.08 9.84
CA ALA A 186 -13.83 0.74 11.10
C ALA A 186 -14.54 2.09 10.88
N ASN A 187 -14.11 2.86 9.88
CA ASN A 187 -14.76 4.13 9.56
C ASN A 187 -16.15 3.93 8.94
N ALA A 188 -16.31 2.92 8.07
CA ALA A 188 -17.60 2.54 7.50
C ALA A 188 -18.58 2.10 8.59
N ASP A 189 -18.14 1.26 9.51
CA ASP A 189 -18.93 0.78 10.66
C ASP A 189 -19.36 1.94 11.57
N ARG A 190 -18.44 2.85 11.89
CA ARG A 190 -18.74 4.07 12.67
C ARG A 190 -19.82 4.93 12.00
N ILE A 191 -19.72 5.14 10.69
CA ILE A 191 -20.69 5.93 9.92
C ILE A 191 -22.04 5.23 9.89
N ALA A 192 -22.07 3.94 9.62
CA ALA A 192 -23.31 3.15 9.58
C ALA A 192 -24.06 3.20 10.92
N HIS A 193 -23.37 3.04 12.04
CA HIS A 193 -23.97 3.15 13.38
C HIS A 193 -24.57 4.54 13.63
N ARG A 194 -23.90 5.60 13.18
CA ARG A 194 -24.41 6.96 13.34
C ARG A 194 -25.68 7.20 12.52
N LEU A 195 -25.72 6.71 11.27
CA LEU A 195 -26.89 6.82 10.42
C LEU A 195 -28.08 6.03 10.99
N ALA A 196 -27.84 4.81 11.45
CA ALA A 196 -28.87 4.01 12.10
C ALA A 196 -29.46 4.71 13.35
N ALA A 197 -28.62 5.38 14.15
CA ALA A 197 -29.07 6.14 15.32
C ALA A 197 -29.88 7.39 14.96
N MET A 198 -29.62 8.01 13.80
CA MET A 198 -30.37 9.17 13.30
C MET A 198 -31.73 8.78 12.70
N GLU A 199 -31.82 7.58 12.11
CA GLU A 199 -33.07 7.04 11.56
C GLU A 199 -33.94 6.32 12.59
N ALA A 200 -33.37 5.97 13.76
CA ALA A 200 -34.13 5.38 14.84
C ALA A 200 -35.27 6.33 15.26
N PRO A 201 -36.54 5.88 15.25
CA PRO A 201 -37.65 6.72 15.71
C PRO A 201 -37.38 7.16 17.15
N ALA A 202 -37.66 8.44 17.44
CA ALA A 202 -37.63 8.92 18.81
C ALA A 202 -38.49 7.96 19.66
N ALA A 203 -37.89 7.34 20.67
CA ALA A 203 -38.60 6.44 21.55
C ALA A 203 -39.79 7.19 22.15
N LEU A 204 -41.01 6.77 21.77
CA LEU A 204 -42.27 7.23 22.34
C LEU A 204 -42.44 6.72 23.77
#